data_AF-A0A962S464-F1
#
_entry.id   AF-A0A962S464-F1
#
_cell.length_a   1.000
_cell.length_b   1.000
_cell.length_c   1.000
_cell.angle_alpha   90.00
_cell.angle_beta   90.00
_cell.angle_gamma   90.00
#
_symmetry.space_group_name_H-M   'P 1'
#
loop_
_entity.id
_entity.type
_entity.pdbx_description
1 polymer ?
#
loop_
_entity_poly.entity_id
_entity_poly.type
_entity_poly.pdbx_seq_one_letter_code
_entity_poly.pdbx_strand_id
1 'polypeptide(L)'
;MPGKFELYKDVRDRYRFRLISEKGELILSGDGYKQKVLALDAIVSIMRSASEAAVIDLSLQQRQEMPGGDDGIELEEAWDEAEEEALWEPAEKRRKRKKRGKGGKKARADRKSRRGR
;
A
#
# COMPACT_ATOMS: atom_id res chain seq x y z
N MET A 1 -6.70 2.80 -44.95
CA MET A 1 -6.73 4.13 -44.28
C MET A 1 -6.14 4.00 -42.86
N PRO A 2 -5.61 5.07 -42.26
CA PRO A 2 -5.15 5.03 -40.87
C PRO A 2 -6.32 4.85 -39.89
N GLY A 3 -6.07 4.19 -38.76
CA GLY A 3 -7.01 4.09 -37.64
C GLY A 3 -7.38 5.45 -37.05
N LYS A 4 -8.50 5.52 -36.32
CA LYS A 4 -9.06 6.79 -35.79
C LYS A 4 -8.94 6.85 -34.28
N PHE A 5 -8.54 8.02 -33.77
CA PHE A 5 -8.61 8.33 -32.34
C PHE A 5 -9.96 8.94 -31.98
N GLU A 6 -10.64 8.33 -31.03
CA GLU A 6 -11.90 8.84 -30.47
C GLU A 6 -11.68 9.31 -29.04
N LEU A 7 -11.95 10.58 -28.77
CA LEU A 7 -11.88 11.19 -27.44
C LEU A 7 -13.30 11.33 -26.88
N TYR A 8 -13.52 10.81 -25.67
CA TYR A 8 -14.80 10.89 -24.99
C TYR A 8 -14.62 11.20 -23.49
N LYS A 9 -15.70 11.67 -22.87
CA LYS A 9 -15.75 11.96 -21.43
C LYS A 9 -16.47 10.81 -20.72
N ASP A 10 -15.86 10.27 -19.66
CA ASP A 10 -16.50 9.24 -18.83
C ASP A 10 -17.50 9.84 -17.84
N VAL A 11 -18.28 8.99 -17.18
CA VAL A 11 -19.27 9.38 -16.16
C VAL A 11 -18.66 10.06 -14.93
N ARG A 12 -17.35 9.96 -14.74
CA ARG A 12 -16.58 10.60 -13.67
C ARG A 12 -15.86 11.87 -14.16
N ASP A 13 -16.35 12.45 -15.26
CA ASP A 13 -15.83 13.65 -15.89
C ASP A 13 -14.36 13.57 -16.33
N ARG A 14 -13.82 12.36 -16.54
CA ARG A 14 -12.45 12.18 -17.05
C ARG A 14 -12.46 12.01 -18.56
N TYR A 15 -11.43 12.57 -19.20
CA TYR A 15 -11.21 12.47 -20.63
C TYR A 15 -10.40 11.21 -20.92
N ARG A 16 -10.96 10.31 -21.73
CA ARG A 16 -10.30 9.10 -22.20
C ARG A 16 -10.28 9.10 -23.72
N PHE A 17 -9.28 8.45 -24.29
CA PHE A 17 -9.23 8.23 -25.72
C PHE A 17 -9.08 6.75 -26.04
N ARG A 18 -9.50 6.37 -27.24
CA ARG A 18 -9.30 5.03 -27.79
C ARG A 18 -8.86 5.11 -29.24
N LEU A 19 -8.04 4.16 -29.68
CA LEU A 19 -7.66 3.98 -31.07
C LEU A 19 -8.42 2.78 -31.63
N ILE A 20 -9.22 3.05 -32.67
CA ILE A 20 -9.99 2.04 -33.38
C ILE A 20 -9.35 1.77 -34.74
N SER A 21 -9.16 0.48 -35.05
CA SER A 21 -8.69 0.02 -36.36
C SER A 21 -9.75 0.25 -37.45
N GLU A 22 -9.37 0.08 -38.71
CA GLU A 22 -10.35 0.16 -39.82
C GLU A 22 -11.46 -0.89 -39.70
N LYS A 23 -11.14 -2.03 -39.09
CA LYS A 23 -12.06 -3.14 -38.86
C LYS A 23 -12.99 -2.89 -37.66
N GLY A 24 -12.80 -1.81 -36.92
CA GLY A 24 -13.57 -1.50 -35.71
C GLY A 24 -13.01 -2.13 -34.44
N GLU A 25 -11.81 -2.70 -34.48
CA GLU A 25 -11.18 -3.34 -33.32
C GLU A 25 -10.46 -2.31 -32.46
N LEU A 26 -10.57 -2.46 -31.13
CA LEU A 26 -9.89 -1.60 -30.17
C LEU A 26 -8.41 -1.99 -30.11
N ILE A 27 -7.53 -1.09 -30.55
CA ILE A 27 -6.07 -1.30 -30.54
C ILE A 27 -5.45 -0.77 -29.25
N LEU A 28 -5.87 0.44 -28.84
CA LEU A 28 -5.28 1.14 -27.70
C LEU A 28 -6.37 1.87 -26.93
N SER A 29 -6.25 1.87 -25.61
CA SER A 29 -7.09 2.63 -24.69
C SER A 29 -6.22 3.49 -23.79
N GLY A 30 -6.47 4.79 -23.79
CA GLY A 30 -5.77 5.75 -22.95
C GLY A 30 -6.37 5.86 -21.55
N ASP A 31 -5.56 6.33 -20.60
CA ASP A 31 -6.00 6.57 -19.24
C ASP A 31 -6.95 7.79 -19.12
N GLY A 32 -7.60 7.94 -17.97
CA GLY A 32 -8.54 9.01 -17.69
C GLY A 32 -7.86 10.31 -17.23
N TYR A 33 -7.75 11.28 -18.12
CA TYR A 33 -7.21 12.62 -17.83
C TYR A 33 -8.24 13.55 -17.18
N LYS A 34 -7.77 14.49 -16.36
CA LYS A 34 -8.63 15.53 -15.75
C LYS A 34 -9.04 16.61 -16.74
N GLN A 35 -8.21 16.89 -17.75
CA GLN A 35 -8.43 17.97 -18.72
C GLN A 35 -8.36 17.43 -20.14
N LYS A 36 -9.16 18.03 -21.03
CA LYS A 36 -9.19 17.67 -22.46
C LYS A 36 -7.84 17.87 -23.15
N VAL A 37 -7.15 18.96 -22.81
CA VAL A 37 -5.86 19.33 -23.40
C VAL A 37 -4.81 18.24 -23.14
N LEU A 38 -4.72 17.75 -21.90
CA LEU A 38 -3.79 16.68 -21.54
C LEU A 38 -4.03 15.39 -22.34
N ALA A 39 -5.29 15.04 -22.59
CA ALA A 39 -5.62 13.88 -23.40
C ALA A 39 -5.23 14.08 -24.88
N LEU A 40 -5.37 15.29 -25.41
CA LEU A 40 -4.93 15.63 -26.77
C LEU A 40 -3.40 15.60 -26.89
N ASP A 41 -2.69 16.17 -25.92
CA ASP A 41 -1.22 16.16 -25.89
C ASP A 41 -0.68 14.73 -25.84
N ALA A 42 -1.33 13.86 -25.06
CA ALA A 42 -1.00 12.43 -25.04
C ALA A 42 -1.17 11.77 -26.41
N ILE A 43 -2.28 12.04 -27.12
CA ILE A 43 -2.51 11.52 -28.47
C ILE A 43 -1.42 12.02 -29.43
N VAL A 44 -1.10 13.32 -29.40
CA VAL A 44 -0.06 13.90 -30.26
C VAL A 44 1.32 13.29 -29.96
N SER A 45 1.64 13.09 -28.69
CA SER A 45 2.89 12.45 -28.27
C SER A 45 2.99 11.01 -28.79
N ILE A 46 1.90 10.24 -28.70
CA ILE A 46 1.83 8.88 -29.24
C ILE A 46 2.02 8.91 -30.75
N MET A 47 1.31 9.77 -31.47
CA MET A 47 1.44 9.86 -32.94
C MET A 47 2.87 10.17 -33.40
N ARG A 48 3.58 11.04 -32.68
CA ARG A 48 4.97 11.39 -33.00
C ARG A 48 5.94 10.26 -32.71
N SER A 49 5.72 9.52 -31.62
CA SER A 49 6.67 8.51 -31.15
C SER A 49 6.39 7.12 -31.72
N ALA A 50 5.15 6.83 -32.12
CA ALA A 50 4.70 5.49 -32.51
C ALA A 50 5.44 4.92 -33.73
N SER A 51 5.84 5.76 -34.68
CA SER A 51 6.55 5.30 -35.89
C SER A 51 7.99 4.89 -35.62
N GLU A 52 8.63 5.45 -34.59
CA GLU A 52 10.05 5.22 -34.27
C GLU A 52 10.25 4.32 -33.04
N ALA A 53 9.19 4.04 -32.29
CA ALA A 53 9.26 3.29 -31.04
C ALA A 53 9.69 1.82 -31.28
N ALA A 54 10.66 1.36 -30.50
CA ALA A 54 11.08 -0.03 -30.48
C ALA A 54 10.06 -0.91 -29.74
N VAL A 55 9.85 -2.13 -30.24
CA VAL A 55 9.01 -3.14 -29.59
C VAL A 55 9.86 -3.93 -28.59
N ILE A 56 9.49 -3.87 -27.31
CA ILE A 56 10.15 -4.63 -26.24
C ILE A 56 9.14 -5.65 -25.69
N ASP A 57 9.45 -6.94 -25.82
CA ASP A 57 8.64 -8.02 -25.24
C ASP A 57 9.06 -8.28 -23.79
N LEU A 58 8.17 -7.96 -22.85
CA LEU A 58 8.37 -8.15 -21.41
C LEU A 58 7.64 -9.37 -20.85
N SER A 59 7.00 -10.18 -21.70
CA SER A 59 6.21 -11.34 -21.25
C SER A 59 7.02 -12.40 -20.49
N LEU A 60 8.35 -12.40 -20.67
CA LEU A 60 9.26 -13.38 -20.08
C LEU A 60 10.05 -12.87 -18.87
N GLN A 61 9.93 -11.59 -18.48
CA GLN A 61 10.79 -10.99 -17.44
C GLN A 61 10.35 -11.25 -15.99
N GLN A 62 9.18 -11.87 -15.76
CA GLN A 62 8.71 -12.27 -14.42
C GLN A 62 9.05 -13.72 -14.09
N ARG A 63 10.34 -14.01 -14.08
CA ARG A 63 10.86 -15.23 -13.45
C ARG A 63 12.26 -14.99 -12.88
N GLN A 64 12.45 -13.87 -12.19
CA GLN A 64 13.47 -13.86 -11.15
C GLN A 64 12.85 -14.54 -9.94
N GLU A 65 13.30 -15.78 -9.79
CA GLU A 65 13.24 -16.58 -8.59
C GLU A 65 13.35 -15.68 -7.35
N MET A 66 12.40 -15.84 -6.43
CA MET A 66 12.69 -15.52 -5.04
C MET A 66 14.04 -16.19 -4.74
N PRO A 67 15.06 -15.47 -4.25
CA PRO A 67 16.28 -16.14 -3.83
C PRO A 67 15.86 -17.24 -2.88
N GLY A 68 16.21 -18.48 -3.21
CA GLY A 68 16.19 -19.56 -2.24
C GLY A 68 16.92 -19.01 -1.02
N GLY A 69 16.25 -19.02 0.13
CA GLY A 69 16.86 -18.61 1.38
C GLY A 69 18.03 -19.53 1.66
N ASP A 70 19.22 -19.13 1.22
CA ASP A 70 20.49 -19.74 1.54
C ASP A 70 21.11 -19.02 2.74
N ASP A 71 20.32 -18.74 3.78
CA ASP A 71 20.82 -18.39 5.11
C ASP A 71 19.98 -19.17 6.14
N GLY A 72 20.61 -20.18 6.75
CA GLY A 72 19.96 -21.20 7.57
C GLY A 72 19.12 -20.68 8.73
N ILE A 73 17.89 -21.17 8.81
CA ILE A 73 17.23 -21.45 10.08
C ILE A 73 16.86 -22.93 10.00
N GLU A 74 17.49 -23.74 10.85
CA GLU A 74 17.10 -25.13 11.12
C GLU A 74 15.60 -25.16 11.42
N LEU A 75 14.82 -25.64 10.45
CA LEU A 75 13.44 -26.11 10.68
C LEU A 75 13.50 -27.57 11.13
N GLU A 76 14.26 -27.84 12.19
CA GLU A 76 14.07 -29.04 12.99
C GLU A 76 13.48 -28.61 14.34
N GLU A 77 12.17 -28.82 14.42
CA GLU A 77 11.51 -29.33 15.62
C GLU A 77 11.89 -28.67 16.96
N ALA A 78 11.41 -27.45 17.17
CA ALA A 78 11.15 -26.95 18.54
C ALA A 78 9.96 -25.98 18.53
N TRP A 79 8.82 -26.47 18.01
CA TRP A 79 7.52 -25.96 18.44
C TRP A 79 7.25 -26.52 19.84
N ASP A 80 7.82 -25.89 20.87
CA ASP A 80 7.44 -26.16 22.26
C ASP A 80 6.01 -25.65 22.49
N GLU A 81 5.07 -26.57 22.72
CA GLU A 81 3.66 -26.34 23.09
C GLU A 81 3.47 -25.55 24.42
N ALA A 82 4.51 -24.88 24.95
CA ALA A 82 4.50 -24.27 26.27
C ALA A 82 4.10 -22.78 26.29
N GLU A 83 4.10 -22.07 25.15
CA GLU A 83 3.79 -20.61 25.15
C GLU A 83 2.34 -20.26 24.78
N GLU A 84 1.53 -21.19 24.25
CA GLU A 84 0.12 -20.91 23.96
C GLU A 84 -0.79 -20.95 25.21
N GLU A 85 -0.36 -21.58 26.32
CA GLU A 85 -1.14 -21.57 27.57
C GLU A 85 -0.98 -20.27 28.39
N ALA A 86 0.04 -19.45 28.14
CA ALA A 86 0.31 -18.26 28.97
C ALA A 86 -0.48 -17.01 28.55
N LEU A 87 -1.07 -16.98 27.35
CA LEU A 87 -1.83 -15.83 26.83
C LEU A 87 -3.34 -15.93 27.05
N TRP A 88 -3.83 -17.03 27.63
CA TRP A 88 -5.24 -17.21 28.01
C TRP A 88 -5.49 -17.01 29.53
N GLU A 89 -4.82 -16.07 30.21
CA GLU A 89 -5.28 -15.73 31.57
C GLU A 89 -6.74 -15.21 31.51
N PRO A 90 -7.73 -15.91 32.12
CA PRO A 90 -9.10 -15.41 32.16
C PRO A 90 -9.12 -14.07 32.90
N ALA A 91 -9.91 -13.12 32.42
CA ALA A 91 -9.97 -11.71 32.83
C ALA A 91 -10.24 -11.44 34.34
N GLU A 92 -10.34 -12.45 35.19
CA GLU A 92 -10.60 -12.33 36.62
C GLU A 92 -9.38 -11.92 37.46
N LYS A 93 -8.14 -12.19 37.04
CA LYS A 93 -6.95 -11.81 37.81
C LYS A 93 -6.58 -10.32 37.71
N ARG A 94 -7.08 -9.58 36.71
CA ARG A 94 -7.00 -8.10 36.67
C ARG A 94 -7.84 -7.42 37.76
N ARG A 95 -8.84 -8.10 38.37
CA ARG A 95 -9.70 -7.52 39.43
C ARG A 95 -9.10 -7.56 40.84
N LYS A 96 -8.12 -8.42 41.14
CA LYS A 96 -7.50 -8.50 42.48
C LYS A 96 -6.36 -7.51 42.72
N ARG A 97 -5.77 -6.94 41.66
CA ARG A 97 -4.69 -5.93 41.79
C ARG A 97 -5.20 -4.51 42.05
N LYS A 98 -6.46 -4.21 41.70
CA LYS A 98 -7.09 -2.89 41.89
C LYS A 98 -7.66 -2.65 43.30
N LYS A 99 -7.80 -3.69 44.14
CA LYS A 99 -8.37 -3.59 45.51
C LYS A 99 -7.33 -3.48 46.65
N ARG A 100 -6.03 -3.62 46.40
CA ARG A 100 -4.97 -3.52 47.44
C ARG A 100 -4.24 -2.17 47.50
N GLY A 101 -4.60 -1.19 46.66
CA GLY A 101 -3.94 0.13 46.61
C GLY A 101 -4.77 1.31 47.12
N LYS A 102 -6.01 1.10 47.55
CA LYS A 102 -6.89 2.17 48.05
C LYS A 102 -7.20 1.94 49.53
N GLY A 103 -6.19 2.19 50.37
CA GLY A 103 -6.25 1.82 51.77
C GLY A 103 -5.19 2.49 52.65
N GLY A 104 -5.15 3.82 52.66
CA GLY A 104 -4.92 4.54 53.92
C GLY A 104 -3.55 5.19 54.17
N LYS A 105 -3.68 6.24 55.00
CA LYS A 105 -2.67 6.95 55.80
C LYS A 105 -1.89 8.04 55.04
N LYS A 106 -2.34 9.31 55.08
CA LYS A 106 -2.19 10.29 56.19
C LYS A 106 -0.79 10.27 56.81
N ALA A 107 0.02 11.27 56.53
CA ALA A 107 1.01 11.89 57.42
C ALA A 107 1.62 13.10 56.68
N ARG A 108 1.35 14.32 57.16
CA ARG A 108 2.30 15.14 57.94
C ARG A 108 3.46 15.63 57.05
N ALA A 109 3.48 16.91 56.73
CA ALA A 109 4.03 17.98 57.58
C ALA A 109 5.27 18.47 56.81
N ASP A 110 5.21 19.69 56.28
CA ASP A 110 5.77 20.85 56.96
C ASP A 110 7.23 21.05 56.51
N ARG A 111 7.62 22.32 56.50
CA ARG A 111 8.97 22.80 56.78
C ARG A 111 9.86 23.22 55.61
N LYS A 112 9.84 24.55 55.45
CA LYS A 112 10.97 25.48 55.20
C LYS A 112 11.42 25.60 53.74
N SER A 113 11.25 26.75 53.10
CA SER A 113 11.97 28.02 53.32
C SER A 113 13.48 27.87 53.23
N ARG A 114 14.14 28.78 52.49
CA ARG A 114 15.59 28.88 52.18
C ARG A 114 15.92 28.15 50.87
N ARG A 115 16.56 28.74 49.87
CA ARG A 115 17.37 29.97 49.68
C ARG A 115 17.23 30.31 48.19
N GLY A 116 17.11 31.58 47.81
CA GLY A 116 18.26 32.44 47.48
C GLY A 116 18.61 32.24 46.01
N ARG A 117 18.19 33.14 45.13
CA ARG A 117 18.90 34.36 44.71
C ARG A 117 19.86 34.05 43.55
#